data_AF-A0A843K924-F1
#
_entry.id   AF-A0A843K924-F1
#
_cell.length_a   1.000
_cell.length_b   1.000
_cell.length_c   1.000
_cell.angle_alpha   90.00
_cell.angle_beta   90.00
_cell.angle_gamma   90.00
#
_symmetry.space_group_name_H-M   'P 1'
#
loop_
_entity.id
_entity.type
_entity.pdbx_description
1 polymer ?
#
loop_
_entity_poly.entity_id
_entity_poly.type
_entity_poly.pdbx_seq_one_letter_code
_entity_poly.pdbx_strand_id
1 'polypeptide(L)' 'MGATIHVNEDIKTRLKLLARGSETEDEVLQRLIRYYEEADLEEIIEARWERLQKEKAEYIPLEEV' A
#
# COMPACT_ATOMS: atom_id res chain seq x y z
N MET A 1 -16.41 -12.83 12.52
CA MET A 1 -17.04 -11.52 12.77
C MET A 1 -17.00 -10.75 11.45
N GLY A 2 -18.14 -10.27 10.96
CA GLY A 2 -18.18 -9.49 9.72
C GLY A 2 -18.15 -8.00 10.03
N ALA A 3 -17.34 -7.23 9.30
CA ALA A 3 -17.35 -5.79 9.34
C ALA A 3 -18.00 -5.28 8.05
N THR A 4 -18.99 -4.40 8.16
CA THR A 4 -19.56 -3.71 7.00
C THR A 4 -18.80 -2.40 6.81
N ILE A 5 -18.18 -2.24 5.65
CA ILE A 5 -17.45 -1.03 5.27
C ILE A 5 -18.17 -0.37 4.10
N HIS A 6 -18.38 0.94 4.21
CA HIS A 6 -18.91 1.74 3.11
C HIS A 6 -17.76 2.30 2.29
N VAL A 7 -17.73 1.96 1.01
CA VAL A 7 -16.74 2.45 0.03
C VAL A 7 -17.46 3.21 -1.08
N ASN A 8 -16.82 4.26 -1.59
CA ASN A 8 -17.32 5.03 -2.74
C ASN A 8 -17.02 4.31 -4.07
N GLU A 9 -17.61 4.78 -5.17
CA GLU A 9 -17.46 4.10 -6.46
C GLU A 9 -16.06 4.16 -7.05
N ASP A 10 -15.28 5.17 -6.68
CA ASP A 10 -13.88 5.26 -7.05
C ASP A 10 -13.06 4.12 -6.43
N ILE A 11 -13.30 3.84 -5.14
CA ILE A 11 -12.65 2.72 -4.45
C ILE A 11 -13.12 1.39 -5.05
N LYS A 12 -14.41 1.20 -5.33
CA LYS A 12 -14.88 -0.03 -6.01
C LYS A 12 -14.24 -0.23 -7.37
N THR A 13 -14.12 0.85 -8.15
CA THR A 13 -13.45 0.81 -9.46
C THR A 13 -11.99 0.38 -9.31
N ARG A 14 -11.28 0.93 -8.31
CA ARG A 14 -9.90 0.53 -8.01
C ARG A 14 -9.78 -0.92 -7.54
N LEU A 15 -10.72 -1.40 -6.72
CA LEU A 15 -10.74 -2.81 -6.28
C LEU A 15 -10.91 -3.76 -7.46
N LYS A 16 -11.77 -3.43 -8.44
CA LYS A 16 -11.89 -4.22 -9.68
C LYS A 16 -10.60 -4.29 -10.48
N LEU A 17 -9.84 -3.20 -10.54
CA LEU A 17 -8.53 -3.18 -11.21
C LEU A 17 -7.48 -4.04 -10.49
N LEU A 18 -7.64 -4.24 -9.18
CA LEU A 18 -6.75 -5.05 -8.34
C LEU A 18 -7.16 -6.53 -8.27
N ALA A 19 -8.32 -6.89 -8.84
CA ALA A 19 -8.83 -8.24 -8.87
C ALA A 19 -7.97 -9.15 -9.75
N ARG A 20 -7.70 -10.36 -9.26
CA ARG A 20 -6.97 -11.40 -9.98
C ARG A 20 -7.96 -12.44 -10.50
N GLY A 21 -8.11 -12.53 -11.81
CA GLY A 21 -9.03 -13.49 -12.43
C GLY A 21 -10.49 -13.16 -12.10
N SER A 22 -11.15 -14.08 -11.40
CA SER A 22 -12.57 -13.99 -11.04
C SER A 22 -12.81 -13.48 -9.61
N GLU A 23 -11.79 -12.90 -8.95
CA GLU A 23 -11.91 -12.35 -7.60
C GLU A 23 -13.05 -11.31 -7.52
N THR A 24 -13.87 -11.44 -6.49
CA THR A 24 -14.87 -10.46 -6.08
C THR A 24 -14.21 -9.30 -5.33
N GLU A 25 -14.91 -8.16 -5.24
CA GLU A 25 -14.44 -6.98 -4.50
C GLU A 25 -14.10 -7.30 -3.03
N ASP A 26 -14.91 -8.17 -2.40
CA ASP A 26 -14.72 -8.64 -1.03
C ASP A 26 -13.45 -9.51 -0.88
N GLU A 27 -13.19 -10.40 -1.84
CA GLU A 27 -11.98 -11.24 -1.84
C GLU A 27 -10.71 -10.40 -2.01
N VAL A 28 -10.77 -9.38 -2.88
CA VAL A 28 -9.67 -8.42 -3.04
C VAL A 28 -9.43 -7.66 -1.73
N LEU A 29 -10.49 -7.18 -1.09
CA LEU A 29 -10.42 -6.48 0.20
C LEU A 29 -9.80 -7.35 1.29
N GLN A 30 -10.28 -8.59 1.44
CA GLN A 30 -9.73 -9.52 2.44
C GLN A 30 -8.26 -9.86 2.17
N ARG A 31 -7.86 -10.00 0.90
CA ARG A 31 -6.45 -10.22 0.54
C ARG A 31 -5.59 -9.02 0.88
N LEU A 32 -6.08 -7.79 0.63
CA LEU A 32 -5.36 -6.58 0.99
C LEU A 32 -5.25 -6.42 2.51
N ILE A 33 -6.34 -6.64 3.26
CA ILE A 33 -6.33 -6.61 4.72
C ILE A 33 -5.32 -7.61 5.26
N ARG A 34 -5.35 -8.86 4.79
CA ARG A 34 -4.40 -9.89 5.20
C ARG A 34 -2.96 -9.53 4.87
N TYR A 35 -2.72 -8.97 3.68
CA TYR A 35 -1.40 -8.47 3.32
C TYR A 35 -0.92 -7.37 4.28
N TYR A 36 -1.82 -6.49 4.73
CA TYR A 36 -1.50 -5.44 5.71
C TYR A 36 -1.44 -5.92 7.16
N GLU A 37 -2.11 -7.03 7.52
CA GLU A 37 -2.01 -7.66 8.84
C GLU A 37 -0.75 -8.52 8.96
N GLU A 38 -0.33 -9.18 7.87
CA GLU A 38 0.91 -9.96 7.78
C GLU A 38 2.13 -9.07 7.58
N ALA A 39 1.96 -7.89 7.01
CA ALA A 39 2.98 -6.86 6.94
C ALA A 39 2.98 -6.04 8.23
N ASP A 40 4.07 -6.05 8.99
CA ASP A 40 4.25 -5.07 10.05
C ASP A 40 4.40 -3.68 9.41
N LEU A 41 3.29 -2.96 9.38
CA LEU A 41 3.16 -1.69 8.67
C LEU A 41 4.17 -0.66 9.20
N GLU A 42 4.51 -0.76 10.49
CA GLU A 42 5.49 0.08 11.17
C GLU A 42 6.89 -0.26 10.66
N GLU A 43 7.27 -1.54 10.59
CA GLU A 43 8.56 -1.96 10.02
C GLU A 43 8.71 -1.57 8.54
N ILE A 44 7.65 -1.66 7.74
CA ILE A 44 7.69 -1.24 6.32
C ILE A 44 7.90 0.26 6.20
N ILE A 45 7.21 1.06 7.02
CA ILE A 45 7.38 2.51 7.03
C ILE A 45 8.80 2.87 7.48
N GLU A 46 9.31 2.23 8.53
CA GLU A 46 10.66 2.43 9.06
C GLU A 46 11.73 2.10 8.01
N ALA A 47 11.63 0.93 7.37
CA ALA A 47 12.58 0.49 6.35
C ALA A 47 12.55 1.41 5.11
N ARG A 48 11.37 1.88 4.70
CA ARG A 48 11.24 2.82 3.59
C ARG A 48 11.77 4.20 3.96
N TRP A 49 11.58 4.64 5.20
CA TRP A 49 12.11 5.90 5.72
C TRP A 49 13.63 5.89 5.78
N GLU A 50 14.25 4.82 6.31
CA GLU A 50 15.71 4.66 6.34
C GLU A 50 16.32 4.69 4.93
N ARG A 51 15.68 4.01 3.97
CA ARG A 51 16.13 4.02 2.58
C ARG A 51 16.10 5.42 1.99
N LEU A 52 15.02 6.18 2.21
CA LEU A 52 14.90 7.56 1.75
C LEU A 52 15.93 8.49 2.41
N GLN A 53 16.29 8.27 3.68
CA GLN A 53 17.35 9.03 4.34
C GLN A 53 18.73 8.73 3.75
N LYS A 54 19.02 7.47 3.42
CA LYS A 54 20.26 7.08 2.73
C LYS A 54 20.35 7.70 1.34
N GLU A 55 19.28 7.57 0.55
CA GLU A 55 19.20 8.17 -0.79
C GLU A 55 19.36 9.70 -0.71
N LYS A 56 18.72 10.37 0.26
CA LYS A 56 18.89 11.80 0.49
C LYS A 56 20.34 12.19 0.82
N ALA A 57 21.07 11.35 1.57
CA ALA A 57 22.46 11.59 1.90
C ALA A 57 23.40 11.41 0.69
N GLU A 58 23.01 10.57 -0.28
CA GLU A 58 23.77 10.31 -1.51
C GLU A 58 23.50 11.34 -2.62
N TYR A 59 22.38 12.07 -2.57
CA TYR A 59 22.08 13.14 -3.53
C TYR A 59 22.82 14.43 -3.15
N ILE A 60 23.90 14.72 -3.89
CA ILE A 60 24.60 16.01 -3.87
C ILE A 60 23.60 17.11 -4.29
N PRO A 61 23.49 18.24 -3.55
CA PRO A 61 22.63 19.33 -3.95
C PRO A 61 23.05 19.87 -5.32
N LEU A 62 22.07 20.05 -6.21
CA LEU A 62 22.23 20.58 -7.57
C LEU A 62 22.77 22.02 -7.64
N GLU A 63 23.11 22.63 -6.51
CA GLU A 63 23.67 23.99 -6.42
C GLU A 63 25.20 24.04 -6.65
N GLU A 64 25.87 22.90 -6.87
CA GLU A 64 27.30 22.82 -7.19
C GLU A 64 27.63 22.45 -8.66
N VAL A 65 26.78 22.81 -9.64
CA VAL A 65 27.11 22.70 -11.09
C VAL A 65 26.91 24.03 -11.81
#